data_AF-A3LSU1-F1
#
_entry.id   AF-A3LSU1-F1
#
_cell.length_a   1.000
_cell.length_b   1.000
_cell.length_c   1.000
_cell.angle_alpha   90.00
_cell.angle_beta   90.00
_cell.angle_gamma   90.00
#
_symmetry.space_group_name_H-M   'P 1'
#
loop_
_entity.id
_entity.type
_entity.pdbx_description
1 polymer ?
#
loop_
_entity_poly.entity_id
_entity_poly.type
_entity_poly.pdbx_seq_one_letter_code
_entity_poly.pdbx_strand_id
1 'polypeptide(L)'
;MKKYQLIGRKNIFVRSKPSAKLVTYPYLHLCSLPVEILLAIFAQFDDPENPSYTTLVNLALTCKKFQAIVYKHIFYHHVSLKSPAVFFKFCERHLAPNHASSKINYIKLLVVKNPPIRDSSNFKLKIAGHYKFEQFSNGNLGYADFLGCLAHLMNEAYGLKVLSISEISPDFGFPVDTSGTHGSSSGSSSSSASARTLQKLVLKTQSGWSIPFRLSNISLIFNSFDVVQELELVKFIIDDYKLTVDPCSVKVHISTLNLNACMYAPTFKKRHPTKKLIPCPLFEQVTSLNLYNIQTGNDLAIIDFIKLNNRLKTLSLDMASSIFYTTSSSVSVVNPVKKVFNFAKYNRFFKLVCSGHGGYSTLNELILSDFDLVEYFDHNTRHQLELSDVDSWVEPSTDNFESFLAFLSSIANLSIILSKNSTVTRVKTCVNCGFTTTSNDLNVSSLSASNWTVLLKPLLLSNDEKCNVKVYNHNLHLLFSRTQHS
;
A
#
# COMPACT_ATOMS: atom_id res chain seq x y z
N MET A 1 11.47 -47.02 -15.58
CA MET A 1 11.34 -47.12 -14.11
C MET A 1 12.72 -47.12 -13.45
N LYS A 2 12.88 -46.28 -12.42
CA LYS A 2 13.90 -46.28 -11.37
C LYS A 2 15.40 -46.28 -11.76
N LYS A 3 15.95 -45.07 -11.89
CA LYS A 3 17.17 -44.64 -11.16
C LYS A 3 17.12 -43.12 -10.95
N TYR A 4 16.27 -42.71 -10.00
CA TYR A 4 16.34 -41.40 -9.37
C TYR A 4 17.65 -41.31 -8.59
N GLN A 5 18.74 -40.95 -9.26
CA GLN A 5 19.93 -40.44 -8.58
C GLN A 5 19.76 -38.93 -8.45
N LEU A 6 19.04 -38.58 -7.38
CA LEU A 6 19.03 -37.32 -6.66
C LEU A 6 20.19 -36.39 -7.04
N ILE A 7 19.96 -35.49 -8.00
CA ILE A 7 20.66 -34.21 -8.12
C ILE A 7 20.09 -33.28 -7.05
N GLY A 8 20.22 -33.72 -5.81
CA GLY A 8 20.32 -32.84 -4.67
C GLY A 8 21.80 -32.75 -4.36
N ARG A 9 22.47 -31.73 -4.89
CA ARG A 9 23.47 -31.03 -4.08
C ARG A 9 22.65 -29.95 -3.36
N LYS A 10 21.81 -30.27 -2.37
CA LYS A 10 22.27 -30.70 -1.06
C LYS A 10 23.77 -30.42 -0.87
N ASN A 11 24.09 -29.14 -0.75
CA ASN A 11 24.56 -28.74 0.58
C ASN A 11 23.40 -29.07 1.54
N ILE A 12 23.21 -30.38 1.83
CA ILE A 12 22.94 -30.82 3.18
C ILE A 12 23.93 -29.96 3.92
N PHE A 13 23.44 -29.04 4.75
CA PHE A 13 24.21 -28.62 5.89
C PHE A 13 24.86 -29.91 6.36
N VAL A 14 26.14 -30.13 6.00
CA VAL A 14 26.99 -31.04 6.73
C VAL A 14 26.66 -30.56 8.11
N ARG A 15 25.84 -31.33 8.85
CA ARG A 15 25.52 -31.04 10.25
C ARG A 15 26.89 -30.77 10.75
N SER A 16 27.19 -29.49 10.97
CA SER A 16 28.56 -29.06 11.13
C SER A 16 29.03 -29.99 12.22
N LYS A 17 29.98 -30.89 11.92
CA LYS A 17 30.52 -31.82 12.92
C LYS A 17 30.64 -30.96 14.16
N PRO A 18 29.88 -31.21 15.25
CA PRO A 18 29.58 -30.19 16.25
C PRO A 18 30.90 -29.53 16.60
N SER A 19 31.10 -28.34 16.03
CA SER A 19 32.46 -27.83 15.85
C SER A 19 32.88 -27.42 17.23
N ALA A 20 33.84 -28.17 17.79
CA ALA A 20 34.55 -27.89 19.02
C ALA A 20 33.64 -27.50 20.21
N LYS A 21 33.30 -28.48 21.07
CA LYS A 21 32.61 -28.28 22.36
C LYS A 21 31.31 -27.47 22.22
N LEU A 22 30.16 -28.16 22.10
CA LEU A 22 28.90 -27.50 22.46
C LEU A 22 29.06 -26.99 23.89
N VAL A 23 29.22 -25.68 24.03
CA VAL A 23 29.31 -25.02 25.33
C VAL A 23 27.95 -25.21 25.97
N THR A 24 27.82 -26.22 26.82
CA THR A 24 26.64 -26.45 27.67
C THR A 24 26.63 -25.36 28.72
N TYR A 25 25.87 -24.31 28.43
CA TYR A 25 25.59 -23.27 29.39
C TYR A 25 24.69 -23.82 30.51
N PRO A 26 24.86 -23.39 31.77
CA PRO A 26 23.93 -23.69 32.84
C PRO A 26 22.48 -23.33 32.45
N TYR A 27 21.49 -24.05 32.99
CA TYR A 27 20.08 -23.81 32.67
C TYR A 27 19.63 -22.35 32.88
N LEU A 28 20.19 -21.67 33.89
CA LEU A 28 19.89 -20.27 34.23
C LEU A 28 20.70 -19.23 33.42
N HIS A 29 21.54 -19.65 32.49
CA HIS A 29 22.40 -18.75 31.73
C HIS A 29 21.67 -18.21 30.50
N LEU A 30 21.76 -16.90 30.21
CA LEU A 30 21.03 -16.26 29.09
C LEU A 30 21.24 -16.98 27.73
N CYS A 31 22.45 -17.46 27.44
CA CYS A 31 22.74 -18.24 26.22
C CYS A 31 22.02 -19.60 26.10
N SER A 32 21.45 -20.15 27.18
CA SER A 32 20.65 -21.39 27.15
C SER A 32 19.25 -21.17 26.57
N LEU A 33 18.75 -19.92 26.59
CA LEU A 33 17.40 -19.59 26.13
C LEU A 33 17.21 -19.89 24.63
N PRO A 34 15.99 -20.31 24.23
CA PRO A 34 15.58 -20.39 22.83
C PRO A 34 15.80 -19.07 22.08
N VAL A 35 16.05 -19.17 20.77
CA VAL A 35 16.35 -18.00 19.94
C VAL A 35 15.17 -17.03 19.89
N GLU A 36 13.95 -17.54 19.96
CA GLU A 36 12.70 -16.79 19.95
C GLU A 36 12.58 -15.89 21.18
N ILE A 37 12.95 -16.42 22.36
CA ILE A 37 12.95 -15.65 23.61
C ILE A 37 14.06 -14.60 23.58
N LEU A 38 15.25 -14.97 23.11
CA LEU A 38 16.36 -14.02 22.96
C LEU A 38 16.03 -12.90 21.96
N LEU A 39 15.34 -13.22 20.87
CA LEU A 39 14.84 -12.22 19.92
C LEU A 39 13.84 -11.28 20.56
N ALA A 40 12.88 -11.80 21.33
CA ALA A 40 11.91 -10.97 22.04
C ALA A 40 12.57 -10.02 23.05
N ILE A 41 13.62 -10.49 23.74
CA ILE A 41 14.42 -9.67 24.65
C ILE A 41 15.21 -8.62 23.85
N PHE A 42 15.93 -9.01 22.81
CA PHE A 42 16.80 -8.09 22.06
C PHE A 42 16.00 -7.04 21.28
N ALA A 43 14.78 -7.38 20.83
CA ALA A 43 13.87 -6.45 20.19
C ALA A 43 13.46 -5.28 21.11
N GLN A 44 13.51 -5.43 22.44
CA GLN A 44 13.26 -4.32 23.37
C GLN A 44 14.32 -3.21 23.27
N PHE A 45 15.52 -3.52 22.75
CA PHE A 45 16.59 -2.53 22.55
C PHE A 45 16.58 -1.92 21.15
N ASP A 46 15.74 -2.43 20.25
CA ASP A 46 15.50 -1.95 18.88
C ASP A 46 14.22 -1.11 18.80
N ASP A 47 13.95 -0.31 19.84
CA ASP A 47 12.79 0.57 19.92
C ASP A 47 12.86 1.65 18.82
N PRO A 48 11.80 1.83 18.00
CA PRO A 48 11.71 2.90 17.00
C PRO A 48 11.91 4.31 17.55
N GLU A 49 11.52 4.58 18.79
CA GLU A 49 11.55 5.92 19.39
C GLU A 49 12.89 6.25 20.05
N ASN A 50 13.58 5.25 20.63
CA ASN A 50 14.89 5.42 21.25
C ASN A 50 15.77 4.16 21.14
N PRO A 51 16.38 3.90 19.98
CA PRO A 51 17.14 2.68 19.75
C PRO A 51 18.47 2.68 20.51
N SER A 52 18.70 1.69 21.38
CA SER A 52 19.96 1.52 22.11
C SER A 52 20.96 0.73 21.26
N TYR A 53 21.38 1.31 20.12
CA TYR A 53 22.32 0.68 19.19
C TYR A 53 23.63 0.25 19.88
N THR A 54 24.10 1.01 20.86
CA THR A 54 25.30 0.66 21.65
C THR A 54 25.11 -0.64 22.42
N THR A 55 23.96 -0.85 23.05
CA THR A 55 23.62 -2.09 23.76
C THR A 55 23.54 -3.27 22.80
N LEU A 56 22.91 -3.11 21.64
CA LEU A 56 22.84 -4.17 20.62
C LEU A 56 24.21 -4.53 20.06
N VAL A 57 25.09 -3.56 19.84
CA VAL A 57 26.48 -3.80 19.42
C VAL A 57 27.24 -4.56 20.51
N ASN A 58 27.12 -4.14 21.78
CA ASN A 58 27.76 -4.81 22.90
C ASN A 58 27.26 -6.25 23.04
N LEU A 59 25.95 -6.48 22.92
CA LEU A 59 25.34 -7.83 22.89
C LEU A 59 25.91 -8.67 21.75
N ALA A 60 26.05 -8.11 20.55
CA ALA A 60 26.64 -8.81 19.41
C ALA A 60 28.13 -9.17 19.63
N LEU A 61 28.85 -8.40 20.45
CA LEU A 61 30.26 -8.67 20.79
C LEU A 61 30.42 -9.72 21.90
N THR A 62 29.38 -10.05 22.67
CA THR A 62 29.48 -11.01 23.79
C THR A 62 29.76 -12.45 23.33
N CYS A 63 29.04 -12.95 22.32
CA CYS A 63 29.20 -14.31 21.83
C CYS A 63 28.66 -14.49 20.40
N LYS A 64 29.12 -15.55 19.71
CA LYS A 64 28.70 -15.85 18.33
C LYS A 64 27.19 -16.07 18.18
N LYS A 65 26.51 -16.64 19.19
CA LYS A 65 25.06 -16.85 19.17
C LYS A 65 24.34 -15.51 19.11
N PHE A 66 24.69 -14.57 20.00
CA PHE A 66 24.06 -13.25 20.04
C PHE A 66 24.45 -12.43 18.82
N GLN A 67 25.70 -12.51 18.37
CA GLN A 67 26.14 -11.88 17.12
C GLN A 67 25.27 -12.30 15.93
N ALA A 68 25.00 -13.60 15.78
CA ALA A 68 24.17 -14.12 14.70
C ALA A 68 22.73 -13.62 14.81
N ILE A 69 22.15 -13.63 16.02
CA ILE A 69 20.79 -13.14 16.27
C ILE A 69 20.68 -11.65 15.91
N VAL A 70 21.53 -10.81 16.51
CA VAL A 70 21.52 -9.36 16.33
C VAL A 70 21.76 -8.99 14.85
N TYR A 71 22.74 -9.59 14.20
CA TYR A 71 23.03 -9.23 12.80
C TYR A 71 21.92 -9.70 11.85
N LYS A 72 21.46 -10.95 11.98
CA LYS A 72 20.48 -11.53 11.05
C LYS A 72 19.08 -10.94 11.20
N HIS A 73 18.66 -10.67 12.43
CA HIS A 73 17.27 -10.31 12.71
C HIS A 73 17.06 -8.83 13.03
N ILE A 74 18.12 -8.10 13.40
CA ILE A 74 18.02 -6.69 13.78
C ILE A 74 18.76 -5.84 12.74
N PHE A 75 20.10 -5.83 12.72
CA PHE A 75 20.87 -4.88 11.92
C PHE A 75 20.72 -5.02 10.40
N TYR A 76 20.73 -6.23 9.85
CA TYR A 76 20.60 -6.43 8.41
C TYR A 76 19.15 -6.54 7.94
N HIS A 77 18.18 -6.63 8.85
CA HIS A 77 16.77 -6.82 8.48
C HIS A 77 16.20 -5.59 7.75
N HIS A 78 16.59 -4.39 8.22
CA HIS A 78 16.21 -3.11 7.67
C HIS A 78 17.47 -2.29 7.31
N VAL A 79 17.66 -2.04 6.01
CA VAL A 79 18.78 -1.23 5.52
C VAL A 79 18.24 0.07 4.92
N SER A 80 18.65 1.20 5.51
CA SER A 80 18.28 2.53 5.02
C SER A 80 19.49 3.27 4.48
N LEU A 81 19.45 3.55 3.18
CA LEU A 81 20.49 4.22 2.41
C LEU A 81 20.11 5.69 2.28
N LYS A 82 20.65 6.51 3.19
CA LYS A 82 20.32 7.94 3.30
C LYS A 82 21.09 8.83 2.32
N SER A 83 22.23 8.36 1.81
CA SER A 83 23.05 9.10 0.85
C SER A 83 23.79 8.13 -0.09
N PRO A 84 24.17 8.59 -1.30
CA PRO A 84 24.96 7.78 -2.22
C PRO A 84 26.27 7.27 -1.59
N ALA A 85 27.01 8.11 -0.86
CA ALA A 85 28.26 7.71 -0.21
C ALA A 85 28.08 6.55 0.80
N VAL A 86 26.97 6.54 1.56
CA VAL A 86 26.65 5.43 2.48
C VAL A 86 26.31 4.17 1.69
N PHE A 87 25.59 4.31 0.57
CA PHE A 87 25.29 3.20 -0.32
C PHE A 87 26.54 2.58 -0.92
N PHE A 88 27.47 3.38 -1.45
CA PHE A 88 28.71 2.85 -2.01
C PHE A 88 29.57 2.14 -0.96
N LYS A 89 29.71 2.72 0.24
CA LYS A 89 30.40 2.03 1.36
C LYS A 89 29.73 0.70 1.72
N PHE A 90 28.41 0.62 1.63
CA PHE A 90 27.68 -0.63 1.83
C PHE A 90 28.01 -1.62 0.70
N CYS A 91 28.00 -1.17 -0.55
CA CYS A 91 28.29 -2.01 -1.71
C CYS A 91 29.73 -2.53 -1.72
N GLU A 92 30.73 -1.70 -1.43
CA GLU A 92 32.13 -2.14 -1.31
C GLU A 92 32.30 -3.25 -0.26
N ARG A 93 31.56 -3.15 0.87
CA ARG A 93 31.67 -4.11 1.98
C ARG A 93 30.90 -5.40 1.74
N HIS A 94 29.84 -5.37 0.94
CA HIS A 94 28.89 -6.48 0.85
C HIS A 94 28.71 -7.04 -0.56
N LEU A 95 28.94 -6.25 -1.59
CA LEU A 95 28.67 -6.55 -3.00
C LEU A 95 29.96 -6.54 -3.83
N ALA A 96 31.08 -6.94 -3.22
CA ALA A 96 32.36 -7.01 -3.92
C ALA A 96 32.24 -7.96 -5.13
N PRO A 97 32.81 -7.60 -6.29
CA PRO A 97 32.48 -8.19 -7.60
C PRO A 97 32.70 -9.71 -7.73
N ASN A 98 33.44 -10.33 -6.80
CA ASN A 98 33.71 -11.78 -6.81
C ASN A 98 32.99 -12.55 -5.69
N HIS A 99 32.52 -11.88 -4.62
CA HIS A 99 31.89 -12.53 -3.47
C HIS A 99 30.87 -11.62 -2.80
N ALA A 100 29.60 -11.77 -3.16
CA ALA A 100 28.51 -11.19 -2.41
C ALA A 100 28.47 -11.78 -0.99
N SER A 101 28.34 -10.90 0.01
CA SER A 101 28.24 -11.28 1.41
C SER A 101 26.93 -12.02 1.64
N SER A 102 27.00 -13.18 2.29
CA SER A 102 25.80 -13.94 2.69
C SER A 102 24.83 -13.14 3.58
N LYS A 103 25.30 -12.05 4.21
CA LYS A 103 24.49 -11.14 5.03
C LYS A 103 23.44 -10.36 4.23
N ILE A 104 23.64 -10.19 2.92
CA ILE A 104 22.68 -9.50 2.04
C ILE A 104 21.33 -10.25 2.02
N ASN A 105 21.36 -11.58 2.13
CA ASN A 105 20.15 -12.40 2.16
C ASN A 105 19.30 -12.22 3.43
N TYR A 106 19.80 -11.50 4.42
CA TYR A 106 19.03 -11.16 5.63
C TYR A 106 18.21 -9.87 5.46
N ILE A 107 18.48 -9.09 4.42
CA ILE A 107 17.76 -7.86 4.12
C ILE A 107 16.35 -8.19 3.70
N LYS A 108 15.37 -7.74 4.49
CA LYS A 108 13.95 -7.84 4.15
C LYS A 108 13.37 -6.52 3.68
N LEU A 109 13.86 -5.40 4.22
CA LEU A 109 13.45 -4.05 3.85
C LEU A 109 14.68 -3.23 3.41
N LEU A 110 14.63 -2.72 2.18
CA LEU A 110 15.61 -1.78 1.65
C LEU A 110 14.93 -0.42 1.41
N VAL A 111 15.46 0.64 2.02
CA VAL A 111 14.99 2.02 1.83
C VAL A 111 16.08 2.84 1.16
N VAL A 112 15.84 3.29 -0.07
CA VAL A 112 16.70 4.23 -0.80
C VAL A 112 16.08 5.62 -0.67
N LYS A 113 16.82 6.57 -0.09
CA LYS A 113 16.40 7.97 0.00
C LYS A 113 17.22 8.83 -0.96
N ASN A 114 16.54 9.70 -1.70
CA ASN A 114 17.14 10.67 -2.61
C ASN A 114 18.14 10.01 -3.59
N PRO A 115 17.65 9.13 -4.49
CA PRO A 115 18.52 8.43 -5.41
C PRO A 115 19.24 9.41 -6.36
N PRO A 116 20.49 9.11 -6.78
CA PRO A 116 21.25 10.00 -7.65
C PRO A 116 20.61 10.12 -9.03
N ILE A 117 20.85 11.25 -9.71
CA ILE A 117 20.38 11.56 -11.07
C ILE A 117 21.56 11.58 -12.04
N ARG A 118 21.29 11.31 -13.33
CA ARG A 118 22.31 11.13 -14.40
C ARG A 118 23.31 12.30 -14.53
N ASP A 119 22.87 13.53 -14.27
CA ASP A 119 23.67 14.76 -14.48
C ASP A 119 23.83 15.61 -13.20
N SER A 120 23.91 14.97 -12.02
CA SER A 120 23.95 15.69 -10.73
C SER A 120 25.13 16.66 -10.57
N SER A 121 26.23 16.46 -11.30
CA SER A 121 27.41 17.35 -11.26
C SER A 121 27.16 18.75 -11.87
N ASN A 122 26.10 18.91 -12.67
CA ASN A 122 25.78 20.17 -13.37
C ASN A 122 24.58 20.93 -12.77
N PHE A 123 23.89 20.38 -11.77
CA PHE A 123 22.74 21.02 -11.15
C PHE A 123 23.15 22.07 -10.10
N LYS A 124 23.45 23.29 -10.55
CA LYS A 124 23.34 24.49 -9.70
C LYS A 124 21.87 24.87 -9.62
N LEU A 125 21.17 24.49 -8.54
CA LEU A 125 19.85 25.03 -8.23
C LEU A 125 19.95 26.56 -8.08
N LYS A 126 19.48 27.31 -9.07
CA LYS A 126 19.16 28.73 -8.93
C LYS A 126 17.69 28.84 -8.53
N ILE A 127 17.43 28.91 -7.23
CA ILE A 127 16.13 29.36 -6.73
C ILE A 127 16.13 30.88 -6.77
N ALA A 128 15.01 31.48 -7.18
CA ALA A 128 14.83 32.91 -7.30
C ALA A 128 15.26 33.64 -6.02
N GLY A 129 16.32 34.46 -6.13
CA GLY A 129 16.84 35.27 -5.02
C GLY A 129 17.89 34.57 -4.14
N HIS A 130 19.15 34.66 -4.55
CA HIS A 130 20.35 34.79 -3.68
C HIS A 130 20.63 33.77 -2.56
N TYR A 131 20.45 32.48 -2.78
CA TYR A 131 21.24 31.48 -2.03
C TYR A 131 21.80 30.43 -2.99
N LYS A 132 23.12 30.44 -3.20
CA LYS A 132 23.84 29.33 -3.84
C LYS A 132 23.91 28.21 -2.81
N PHE A 133 23.11 27.16 -2.98
CA PHE A 133 23.34 25.92 -2.24
C PHE A 133 24.53 25.21 -2.89
N GLU A 134 25.68 25.23 -2.24
CA GLU A 134 26.81 24.39 -2.64
C GLU A 134 26.47 22.93 -2.30
N GLN A 135 26.05 22.17 -3.30
CA GLN A 135 26.14 20.71 -3.19
C GLN A 135 27.62 20.37 -3.28
N PHE A 136 28.22 20.01 -2.14
CA PHE A 136 29.58 19.50 -2.06
C PHE A 136 29.77 18.41 -3.11
N SER A 137 30.65 18.67 -4.06
CA SER A 137 31.20 17.72 -5.02
C SER A 137 32.02 16.67 -4.29
N ASN A 138 31.36 15.75 -3.60
CA ASN A 138 32.00 14.60 -2.99
C ASN A 138 32.14 13.50 -4.06
N GLY A 139 33.27 13.56 -4.77
CA GLY A 139 33.99 12.49 -5.48
C GLY A 139 33.18 11.49 -6.31
N ASN A 140 33.36 11.54 -7.65
CA ASN A 140 33.35 10.47 -8.66
C ASN A 140 32.36 9.28 -8.61
N LEU A 141 31.45 9.19 -7.65
CA LEU A 141 30.52 8.09 -7.50
C LEU A 141 29.25 8.43 -8.29
N GLY A 142 29.24 8.00 -9.55
CA GLY A 142 28.27 8.42 -10.55
C GLY A 142 26.93 7.71 -10.43
N TYR A 143 25.94 8.26 -11.15
CA TYR A 143 24.66 7.60 -11.39
C TYR A 143 24.81 6.17 -11.91
N ALA A 144 25.77 5.93 -12.82
CA ALA A 144 26.04 4.60 -13.38
C ALA A 144 26.51 3.59 -12.33
N ASP A 145 27.41 3.98 -11.42
CA ASP A 145 27.90 3.10 -10.35
C ASP A 145 26.77 2.74 -9.39
N PHE A 146 25.89 3.71 -9.09
CA PHE A 146 24.71 3.49 -8.27
C PHE A 146 23.80 2.45 -8.91
N LEU A 147 23.53 2.57 -10.21
CA LEU A 147 22.71 1.61 -10.94
C LEU A 147 23.31 0.21 -10.92
N GLY A 148 24.61 0.07 -11.21
CA GLY A 148 25.30 -1.22 -11.20
C GLY A 148 25.25 -1.88 -9.82
N CYS A 149 25.54 -1.11 -8.77
CA CYS A 149 25.47 -1.59 -7.39
C CYS A 149 24.05 -1.99 -6.98
N LEU A 150 23.04 -1.19 -7.35
CA LEU A 150 21.65 -1.48 -7.03
C LEU A 150 21.16 -2.70 -7.80
N ALA A 151 21.50 -2.84 -9.08
CA ALA A 151 21.20 -4.02 -9.88
C ALA A 151 21.80 -5.28 -9.25
N HIS A 152 23.08 -5.22 -8.84
CA HIS A 152 23.75 -6.36 -8.22
C HIS A 152 23.14 -6.70 -6.86
N LEU A 153 22.85 -5.70 -6.03
CA LEU A 153 22.13 -5.90 -4.76
C LEU A 153 20.78 -6.55 -4.98
N MET A 154 20.02 -6.04 -5.96
CA MET A 154 18.72 -6.56 -6.30
C MET A 154 18.86 -8.00 -6.76
N ASN A 155 19.80 -8.37 -7.62
CA ASN A 155 19.98 -9.76 -8.07
C ASN A 155 20.41 -10.73 -6.96
N GLU A 156 21.24 -10.30 -6.00
CA GLU A 156 21.78 -11.16 -4.95
C GLU A 156 20.91 -11.23 -3.68
N ALA A 157 20.04 -10.24 -3.42
CA ALA A 157 19.22 -10.18 -2.21
C ALA A 157 17.94 -11.03 -2.30
N TYR A 158 18.07 -12.35 -2.28
CA TYR A 158 16.92 -13.28 -2.37
C TYR A 158 15.93 -13.13 -1.20
N GLY A 159 16.38 -12.63 -0.05
CA GLY A 159 15.53 -12.38 1.12
C GLY A 159 14.70 -11.10 1.07
N LEU A 160 14.92 -10.24 0.05
CA LEU A 160 14.27 -8.93 -0.03
C LEU A 160 12.76 -9.08 -0.25
N LYS A 161 11.99 -8.43 0.63
CA LYS A 161 10.53 -8.43 0.59
C LYS A 161 9.96 -7.07 0.24
N VAL A 162 10.57 -6.01 0.76
CA VAL A 162 10.09 -4.63 0.62
C VAL A 162 11.20 -3.74 0.10
N LEU A 163 10.91 -3.00 -0.97
CA LEU A 163 11.77 -1.94 -1.49
C LEU A 163 11.02 -0.61 -1.41
N SER A 164 11.64 0.41 -0.81
CA SER A 164 11.11 1.77 -0.77
C SER A 164 12.11 2.73 -1.38
N ILE A 165 11.72 3.44 -2.44
CA ILE A 165 12.48 4.54 -3.01
C ILE A 165 11.73 5.84 -2.70
N SER A 166 12.37 6.73 -1.96
CA SER A 166 11.75 7.95 -1.45
C SER A 166 12.55 9.20 -1.81
N GLU A 167 11.88 10.35 -1.81
CA GLU A 167 12.43 11.61 -2.30
C GLU A 167 12.88 11.51 -3.77
N ILE A 168 12.06 10.86 -4.60
CA ILE A 168 12.30 10.75 -6.04
C ILE A 168 12.14 12.13 -6.68
N SER A 169 13.18 12.59 -7.38
CA SER A 169 13.15 13.85 -8.14
C SER A 169 12.51 13.67 -9.53
N PRO A 170 12.04 14.76 -10.18
CA PRO A 170 11.42 14.67 -11.50
C PRO A 170 12.33 14.09 -12.59
N ASP A 171 13.64 14.27 -12.44
CA ASP A 171 14.67 13.84 -13.40
C ASP A 171 15.19 12.42 -13.12
N PHE A 172 14.75 11.80 -12.02
CA PHE A 172 15.12 10.44 -11.71
C PHE A 172 14.36 9.44 -12.60
N GLY A 173 15.09 8.54 -13.23
CA GLY A 173 14.53 7.41 -13.94
C GLY A 173 15.63 6.45 -14.36
N PHE A 174 15.45 5.17 -14.03
CA PHE A 174 16.29 4.08 -14.51
C PHE A 174 16.35 4.09 -16.05
N PRO A 175 17.49 3.69 -16.64
CA PRO A 175 17.57 3.44 -18.06
C PRO A 175 16.47 2.45 -18.45
N VAL A 176 15.69 2.82 -19.46
CA VAL A 176 14.76 1.89 -20.11
C VAL A 176 15.60 1.17 -21.14
N ASP A 177 16.38 0.16 -20.71
CA ASP A 177 17.14 -0.64 -21.65
C ASP A 177 16.14 -1.40 -22.54
N THR A 178 15.97 -0.87 -23.74
CA THR A 178 15.43 -1.58 -24.88
C THR A 178 16.34 -2.76 -25.15
N SER A 179 15.81 -3.98 -25.06
CA SER A 179 16.48 -5.26 -25.33
C SER A 179 17.43 -5.76 -24.26
N GLY A 180 17.15 -6.99 -23.80
CA GLY A 180 18.14 -7.84 -23.19
C GLY A 180 19.30 -8.01 -24.16
N THR A 181 20.37 -7.26 -23.93
CA THR A 181 21.70 -7.66 -24.39
C THR A 181 22.30 -8.52 -23.28
N HIS A 182 21.67 -9.68 -23.05
CA HIS A 182 22.45 -10.81 -22.59
C HIS A 182 23.45 -11.08 -23.70
N GLY A 183 24.74 -10.99 -23.36
CA GLY A 183 25.81 -11.38 -24.26
C GLY A 183 25.49 -12.74 -24.87
N SER A 184 25.42 -12.77 -26.20
CA SER A 184 25.42 -13.99 -26.98
C SER A 184 26.74 -14.72 -26.71
N SER A 185 26.71 -15.60 -25.71
CA SER A 185 27.65 -16.72 -25.59
C SER A 185 26.88 -17.95 -25.12
N SER A 186 26.52 -18.75 -26.13
CA SER A 186 26.33 -20.21 -26.11
C SER A 186 25.41 -20.83 -25.06
N GLY A 187 24.25 -21.28 -25.56
CA GLY A 187 23.74 -22.63 -25.35
C GLY A 187 23.76 -23.16 -23.92
N SER A 188 22.75 -22.82 -23.13
CA SER A 188 22.27 -23.74 -22.10
C SER A 188 20.76 -23.62 -22.02
N SER A 189 20.09 -24.77 -22.14
CA SER A 189 18.67 -24.92 -21.85
C SER A 189 18.44 -24.53 -20.39
N SER A 190 18.06 -23.28 -20.15
CA SER A 190 17.77 -22.82 -18.80
C SER A 190 16.43 -23.39 -18.38
N SER A 191 16.48 -24.32 -17.42
CA SER A 191 15.38 -24.64 -16.53
C SER A 191 14.70 -23.33 -16.10
N SER A 192 13.38 -23.23 -16.24
CA SER A 192 12.60 -22.06 -15.82
C SER A 192 12.99 -21.67 -14.39
N ALA A 193 13.77 -20.60 -14.25
CA ALA A 193 14.09 -20.05 -12.93
C ALA A 193 12.77 -19.73 -12.22
N SER A 194 12.70 -20.03 -10.92
CA SER A 194 11.51 -19.73 -10.12
C SER A 194 11.22 -18.22 -10.18
N ALA A 195 10.01 -17.84 -10.58
CA ALA A 195 9.60 -16.45 -10.68
C ALA A 195 9.86 -15.71 -9.36
N ARG A 196 10.64 -14.64 -9.41
CA ARG A 196 11.05 -13.91 -8.22
C ARG A 196 10.00 -12.88 -7.84
N THR A 197 9.57 -12.91 -6.58
CA THR A 197 8.47 -12.08 -6.08
C THR A 197 8.96 -11.06 -5.06
N LEU A 198 8.61 -9.80 -5.28
CA LEU A 198 8.71 -8.72 -4.29
C LEU A 198 7.34 -8.55 -3.64
N GLN A 199 7.28 -8.49 -2.31
CA GLN A 199 6.01 -8.34 -1.59
C GLN A 199 5.48 -6.91 -1.73
N LYS A 200 6.34 -5.91 -1.56
CA LYS A 200 5.91 -4.50 -1.61
C LYS A 200 6.97 -3.59 -2.22
N LEU A 201 6.55 -2.76 -3.17
CA LEU A 201 7.34 -1.69 -3.76
C LEU A 201 6.70 -0.35 -3.43
N VAL A 202 7.41 0.54 -2.74
CA VAL A 202 6.95 1.89 -2.42
C VAL A 202 7.78 2.92 -3.17
N LEU A 203 7.11 3.76 -3.96
CA LEU A 203 7.72 4.91 -4.61
C LEU A 203 7.09 6.18 -4.06
N LYS A 204 7.94 7.09 -3.56
CA LYS A 204 7.51 8.37 -3.01
C LYS A 204 8.27 9.51 -3.67
N THR A 205 7.54 10.45 -4.25
CA THR A 205 8.12 11.67 -4.82
C THR A 205 8.75 12.55 -3.75
N GLN A 206 9.59 13.48 -4.20
CA GLN A 206 10.12 14.53 -3.35
C GLN A 206 9.00 15.35 -2.71
N SER A 207 9.20 15.70 -1.43
CA SER A 207 8.23 16.50 -0.69
C SER A 207 7.89 17.81 -1.43
N GLY A 208 6.59 18.05 -1.66
CA GLY A 208 6.09 19.24 -2.38
C GLY A 208 5.94 19.07 -3.89
N TRP A 209 6.37 17.94 -4.46
CA TRP A 209 6.31 17.69 -5.90
C TRP A 209 5.32 16.58 -6.24
N SER A 210 4.58 16.78 -7.33
CA SER A 210 3.82 15.72 -8.01
C SER A 210 4.50 15.42 -9.35
N ILE A 211 4.94 14.18 -9.54
CA ILE A 211 5.79 13.79 -10.69
C ILE A 211 5.04 12.78 -11.56
N PRO A 212 5.08 12.88 -12.90
CA PRO A 212 4.53 11.85 -13.78
C PRO A 212 5.18 10.50 -13.54
N PHE A 213 4.36 9.48 -13.28
CA PHE A 213 4.84 8.11 -13.19
C PHE A 213 5.20 7.58 -14.58
N ARG A 214 6.40 7.01 -14.70
CA ARG A 214 6.94 6.47 -15.96
C ARG A 214 7.50 5.08 -15.74
N LEU A 215 7.58 4.28 -16.80
CA LEU A 215 8.21 2.95 -16.76
C LEU A 215 9.69 3.03 -16.33
N SER A 216 10.38 4.13 -16.66
CA SER A 216 11.74 4.38 -16.18
C SER A 216 11.84 4.46 -14.65
N ASN A 217 10.76 4.74 -13.90
CA ASN A 217 10.83 4.76 -12.45
C ASN A 217 10.91 3.36 -11.82
N ILE A 218 10.64 2.30 -12.61
CA ILE A 218 10.51 0.91 -12.13
C ILE A 218 11.29 -0.11 -12.96
N SER A 219 11.82 0.25 -14.14
CA SER A 219 12.41 -0.69 -15.10
C SER A 219 13.49 -1.58 -14.48
N LEU A 220 14.42 -1.02 -13.70
CA LEU A 220 15.49 -1.79 -13.05
C LEU A 220 14.94 -2.86 -12.09
N ILE A 221 13.85 -2.55 -11.38
CA ILE A 221 13.24 -3.46 -10.40
C ILE A 221 12.62 -4.64 -11.14
N PHE A 222 11.94 -4.37 -12.25
CA PHE A 222 11.30 -5.40 -13.05
C PHE A 222 12.28 -6.25 -13.88
N ASN A 223 13.51 -5.80 -14.06
CA ASN A 223 14.58 -6.66 -14.56
C ASN A 223 15.00 -7.72 -13.54
N SER A 224 14.75 -7.48 -12.24
CA SER A 224 15.17 -8.36 -11.14
C SER A 224 14.03 -9.19 -10.55
N PHE A 225 12.78 -8.75 -10.73
CA PHE A 225 11.57 -9.34 -10.12
C PHE A 225 10.46 -9.49 -11.17
N ASP A 226 9.93 -10.71 -11.30
CA ASP A 226 8.83 -11.02 -12.22
C ASP A 226 7.46 -10.59 -11.65
N VAL A 227 7.33 -10.64 -10.33
CA VAL A 227 6.08 -10.38 -9.61
C VAL A 227 6.28 -9.32 -8.53
N VAL A 228 5.40 -8.32 -8.50
CA VAL A 228 5.28 -7.35 -7.41
C VAL A 228 3.87 -7.44 -6.83
N GLN A 229 3.73 -7.96 -5.62
CA GLN A 229 2.39 -8.17 -5.03
C GLN A 229 1.69 -6.84 -4.76
N GLU A 230 2.40 -5.86 -4.21
CA GLU A 230 1.87 -4.53 -3.90
C GLU A 230 2.78 -3.43 -4.46
N LEU A 231 2.23 -2.56 -5.30
CA LEU A 231 2.86 -1.32 -5.74
C LEU A 231 2.18 -0.13 -5.07
N GLU A 232 2.92 0.63 -4.26
CA GLU A 232 2.47 1.86 -3.63
C GLU A 232 3.13 3.08 -4.28
N LEU A 233 2.29 3.97 -4.81
CA LEU A 233 2.70 5.24 -5.39
C LEU A 233 2.21 6.37 -4.49
N VAL A 234 3.12 7.24 -4.08
CA VAL A 234 2.81 8.41 -3.24
C VAL A 234 3.12 9.68 -4.01
N LYS A 235 2.08 10.52 -4.22
CA LYS A 235 2.17 11.82 -4.92
C LYS A 235 2.64 11.76 -6.39
N PHE A 236 2.28 10.69 -7.09
CA PHE A 236 2.55 10.56 -8.53
C PHE A 236 1.35 11.04 -9.38
N ILE A 237 1.65 11.52 -10.60
CA ILE A 237 0.65 11.81 -11.63
C ILE A 237 0.56 10.58 -12.55
N ILE A 238 -0.62 9.97 -12.64
CA ILE A 238 -0.92 8.83 -13.50
C ILE A 238 -1.50 9.38 -14.82
N ASP A 239 -0.67 9.38 -15.86
CA ASP A 239 -1.01 9.85 -17.20
C ASP A 239 -1.37 8.65 -18.09
N ASP A 240 -2.65 8.49 -18.39
CA ASP A 240 -3.20 7.35 -19.12
C ASP A 240 -2.55 7.17 -20.51
N TYR A 241 -2.23 8.27 -21.18
CA TYR A 241 -1.61 8.25 -22.50
C TYR A 241 -0.17 7.74 -22.45
N LYS A 242 0.64 8.25 -21.51
CA LYS A 242 2.05 7.85 -21.41
C LYS A 242 2.17 6.37 -21.04
N LEU A 243 1.37 5.92 -20.09
CA LEU A 243 1.41 4.53 -19.62
C LEU A 243 0.84 3.52 -20.62
N THR A 244 0.05 3.96 -21.61
CA THR A 244 -0.51 3.06 -22.65
C THR A 244 0.31 3.04 -23.94
N VAL A 245 0.95 4.17 -24.30
CA VAL A 245 1.72 4.30 -25.54
C VAL A 245 3.16 3.83 -25.36
N ASP A 246 3.75 4.00 -24.18
CA ASP A 246 5.12 3.56 -23.92
C ASP A 246 5.17 2.02 -23.97
N PRO A 247 5.98 1.42 -24.86
CA PRO A 247 6.05 -0.02 -24.99
C PRO A 247 6.61 -0.63 -23.70
N CYS A 248 5.78 -1.37 -22.98
CA CYS A 248 6.22 -2.18 -21.85
C CYS A 248 6.74 -3.52 -22.38
N SER A 249 8.05 -3.63 -22.59
CA SER A 249 8.70 -4.87 -23.00
C SER A 249 8.78 -5.90 -21.86
N VAL A 250 8.53 -5.48 -20.63
CA VAL A 250 8.69 -6.32 -19.44
C VAL A 250 7.37 -6.97 -19.05
N LYS A 251 7.34 -8.29 -18.99
CA LYS A 251 6.20 -9.07 -18.48
C LYS A 251 6.21 -9.02 -16.96
N VAL A 252 5.45 -8.11 -16.37
CA VAL A 252 5.40 -7.92 -14.92
C VAL A 252 4.01 -8.18 -14.41
N HIS A 253 3.92 -8.90 -13.29
CA HIS A 253 2.67 -9.10 -12.58
C HIS A 253 2.57 -8.17 -11.38
N ILE A 254 1.62 -7.23 -11.41
CA ILE A 254 1.25 -6.39 -10.26
C ILE A 254 -0.14 -6.81 -9.79
N SER A 255 -0.28 -7.26 -8.55
CA SER A 255 -1.56 -7.74 -8.01
C SER A 255 -2.38 -6.61 -7.36
N THR A 256 -1.74 -5.77 -6.54
CA THR A 256 -2.37 -4.69 -5.78
C THR A 256 -1.71 -3.34 -6.10
N LEU A 257 -2.53 -2.33 -6.38
CA LEU A 257 -2.09 -0.96 -6.63
C LEU A 257 -2.62 -0.03 -5.53
N ASN A 258 -1.70 0.61 -4.81
CA ASN A 258 -1.98 1.58 -3.76
C ASN A 258 -1.60 2.98 -4.26
N LEU A 259 -2.56 3.87 -4.33
CA LEU A 259 -2.37 5.24 -4.81
C LEU A 259 -2.67 6.21 -3.67
N ASN A 260 -1.64 6.90 -3.18
CA ASN A 260 -1.76 7.84 -2.06
C ASN A 260 -1.46 9.26 -2.53
N ALA A 261 -2.47 10.13 -2.46
CA ALA A 261 -2.39 11.51 -2.95
C ALA A 261 -1.91 11.60 -4.41
N CYS A 262 -2.23 10.59 -5.22
CA CYS A 262 -1.92 10.56 -6.64
C CYS A 262 -2.96 11.35 -7.44
N MET A 263 -2.52 11.94 -8.55
CA MET A 263 -3.38 12.67 -9.47
C MET A 263 -3.62 11.88 -10.74
N TYR A 264 -4.84 11.84 -11.25
CA TYR A 264 -5.13 11.22 -12.55
C TYR A 264 -5.21 12.25 -13.68
N ALA A 265 -4.47 12.02 -14.75
CA ALA A 265 -4.45 12.85 -15.94
C ALA A 265 -5.06 12.09 -17.14
N PRO A 266 -6.32 12.38 -17.53
CA PRO A 266 -7.00 11.74 -18.67
C PRO A 266 -6.56 12.37 -19.99
N THR A 267 -5.30 12.17 -20.36
CA THR A 267 -4.68 12.73 -21.56
C THR A 267 -5.05 11.97 -22.84
N PHE A 268 -5.34 10.67 -22.73
CA PHE A 268 -5.59 9.79 -23.88
C PHE A 268 -6.80 10.26 -24.67
N LYS A 269 -7.95 10.47 -24.00
CA LYS A 269 -9.16 10.98 -24.67
C LYS A 269 -9.01 12.42 -25.17
N LYS A 270 -8.16 13.24 -24.54
CA LYS A 270 -7.86 14.60 -25.03
C LYS A 270 -7.09 14.57 -26.35
N ARG A 271 -6.14 13.63 -26.50
CA ARG A 271 -5.32 13.48 -27.72
C ARG A 271 -6.01 12.63 -28.79
N HIS A 272 -6.81 11.66 -28.39
CA HIS A 272 -7.50 10.72 -29.27
C HIS A 272 -8.98 10.58 -28.88
N PRO A 273 -9.81 11.59 -29.14
CA PRO A 273 -11.20 11.62 -28.70
C PRO A 273 -12.06 10.51 -29.31
N THR A 274 -11.71 10.04 -30.51
CA THR A 274 -12.44 8.98 -31.24
C THR A 274 -11.96 7.56 -30.92
N LYS A 275 -10.82 7.41 -30.24
CA LYS A 275 -10.27 6.09 -29.92
C LYS A 275 -10.74 5.62 -28.55
N LYS A 276 -11.07 4.33 -28.47
CA LYS A 276 -11.32 3.67 -27.18
C LYS A 276 -10.01 3.61 -26.38
N LEU A 277 -10.13 3.84 -25.08
CA LEU A 277 -9.02 3.68 -24.14
C LEU A 277 -8.61 2.19 -24.10
N ILE A 278 -7.30 1.94 -24.12
CA ILE A 278 -6.71 0.60 -24.18
C ILE A 278 -6.23 0.24 -22.77
N PRO A 279 -6.33 -1.04 -22.34
CA PRO A 279 -5.77 -1.46 -21.07
C PRO A 279 -4.25 -1.19 -21.02
N CYS A 280 -3.79 -0.67 -19.89
CA CYS A 280 -2.37 -0.45 -19.65
C CYS A 280 -1.67 -1.80 -19.38
N PRO A 281 -0.63 -2.17 -20.15
CA PRO A 281 0.10 -3.42 -19.96
C PRO A 281 0.66 -3.58 -18.54
N LEU A 282 1.09 -2.48 -17.92
CA LEU A 282 1.64 -2.48 -16.56
C LEU A 282 0.61 -2.91 -15.51
N PHE A 283 -0.67 -2.59 -15.72
CA PHE A 283 -1.75 -2.85 -14.76
C PHE A 283 -2.70 -3.96 -15.21
N GLU A 284 -2.30 -4.75 -16.21
CA GLU A 284 -3.11 -5.83 -16.78
C GLU A 284 -3.53 -6.87 -15.72
N GLN A 285 -2.68 -7.11 -14.72
CA GLN A 285 -2.88 -8.15 -13.71
C GLN A 285 -3.46 -7.63 -12.38
N VAL A 286 -3.75 -6.34 -12.28
CA VAL A 286 -4.19 -5.71 -11.03
C VAL A 286 -5.60 -6.21 -10.65
N THR A 287 -5.70 -6.81 -9.47
CA THR A 287 -6.97 -7.30 -8.91
C THR A 287 -7.51 -6.43 -7.79
N SER A 288 -6.65 -5.64 -7.13
CA SER A 288 -7.03 -4.75 -6.02
C SER A 288 -6.51 -3.34 -6.27
N LEU A 289 -7.38 -2.34 -6.12
CA LEU A 289 -7.04 -0.92 -6.24
C LEU A 289 -7.42 -0.20 -4.94
N ASN A 290 -6.46 0.47 -4.31
CA ASN A 290 -6.68 1.24 -3.10
C ASN A 290 -6.34 2.71 -3.35
N LEU A 291 -7.31 3.60 -3.10
CA LEU A 291 -7.18 5.04 -3.31
C LEU A 291 -7.23 5.76 -1.96
N TYR A 292 -6.16 6.49 -1.64
CA TYR A 292 -5.98 7.23 -0.39
C TYR A 292 -5.77 8.72 -0.66
N ASN A 293 -6.29 9.57 0.23
CA ASN A 293 -6.14 11.02 0.18
C ASN A 293 -6.45 11.61 -1.22
N ILE A 294 -7.66 11.32 -1.70
CA ILE A 294 -8.13 11.69 -3.03
C ILE A 294 -8.42 13.20 -3.06
N GLN A 295 -7.85 13.93 -4.03
CA GLN A 295 -7.88 15.40 -4.03
C GLN A 295 -8.91 15.99 -5.00
N THR A 296 -9.13 15.34 -6.14
CA THR A 296 -10.05 15.83 -7.19
C THR A 296 -10.99 14.73 -7.67
N GLY A 297 -12.12 15.13 -8.27
CA GLY A 297 -13.05 14.18 -8.88
C GLY A 297 -12.46 13.43 -10.08
N ASN A 298 -11.46 14.01 -10.74
CA ASN A 298 -10.74 13.33 -11.83
C ASN A 298 -9.95 12.13 -11.32
N ASP A 299 -9.45 12.17 -10.08
CA ASP A 299 -8.67 11.08 -9.51
C ASP A 299 -9.49 9.79 -9.38
N LEU A 300 -10.81 9.89 -9.18
CA LEU A 300 -11.72 8.73 -9.20
C LEU A 300 -11.85 8.09 -10.59
N ALA A 301 -11.61 8.85 -11.67
CA ALA A 301 -11.66 8.30 -13.03
C ALA A 301 -10.51 7.32 -13.32
N ILE A 302 -9.51 7.20 -12.43
CA ILE A 302 -8.51 6.15 -12.51
C ILE A 302 -9.11 4.74 -12.39
N ILE A 303 -10.25 4.61 -11.68
CA ILE A 303 -10.97 3.35 -11.56
C ILE A 303 -11.42 2.88 -12.96
N ASP A 304 -11.90 3.81 -13.78
CA ASP A 304 -12.29 3.54 -15.17
C ASP A 304 -11.10 3.15 -16.04
N PHE A 305 -9.88 3.62 -15.73
CA PHE A 305 -8.66 3.23 -16.44
C PHE A 305 -8.18 1.83 -16.04
N ILE A 306 -8.16 1.51 -14.75
CA ILE A 306 -7.68 0.21 -14.24
C ILE A 306 -8.66 -0.92 -14.59
N LYS A 307 -9.98 -0.69 -14.44
CA LYS A 307 -10.99 -1.74 -14.67
C LYS A 307 -11.03 -2.26 -16.10
N LEU A 308 -10.43 -1.56 -17.08
CA LEU A 308 -10.28 -2.05 -18.46
C LEU A 308 -9.50 -3.36 -18.54
N ASN A 309 -8.77 -3.73 -17.48
CA ASN A 309 -8.10 -5.02 -17.37
C ASN A 309 -9.08 -6.21 -17.16
N ASN A 310 -10.36 -5.95 -16.88
CA ASN A 310 -11.40 -6.94 -16.57
C ASN A 310 -11.02 -7.93 -15.45
N ARG A 311 -10.20 -7.48 -14.49
CA ARG A 311 -9.69 -8.29 -13.37
C ARG A 311 -9.81 -7.60 -12.01
N LEU A 312 -10.17 -6.32 -11.99
CA LEU A 312 -10.39 -5.58 -10.75
C LEU A 312 -11.54 -6.20 -9.96
N LYS A 313 -11.21 -6.74 -8.78
CA LYS A 313 -12.13 -7.42 -7.86
C LYS A 313 -12.40 -6.58 -6.61
N THR A 314 -11.34 -6.02 -6.03
CA THR A 314 -11.40 -5.24 -4.80
C THR A 314 -11.10 -3.77 -5.07
N LEU A 315 -11.94 -2.88 -4.55
CA LEU A 315 -11.74 -1.43 -4.56
C LEU A 315 -11.77 -0.91 -3.12
N SER A 316 -10.72 -0.23 -2.69
CA SER A 316 -10.70 0.50 -1.41
C SER A 316 -10.69 2.00 -1.64
N LEU A 317 -11.57 2.71 -0.94
CA LEU A 317 -11.69 4.17 -0.98
C LEU A 317 -11.51 4.75 0.42
N ASP A 318 -10.57 5.68 0.55
CA ASP A 318 -10.43 6.54 1.72
C ASP A 318 -11.55 7.58 1.77
N MET A 319 -12.53 7.33 2.62
CA MET A 319 -13.69 8.17 2.80
C MET A 319 -13.39 9.45 3.57
N ALA A 320 -12.24 9.57 4.24
CA ALA A 320 -11.81 10.82 4.87
C ALA A 320 -11.25 11.84 3.85
N SER A 321 -11.08 11.43 2.59
CA SER A 321 -10.63 12.29 1.49
C SER A 321 -11.51 13.54 1.34
N SER A 322 -10.88 14.71 1.16
CA SER A 322 -11.58 15.99 1.12
C SER A 322 -12.60 16.11 -0.02
N ILE A 323 -12.44 15.34 -1.10
CA ILE A 323 -13.35 15.38 -2.26
C ILE A 323 -14.80 15.07 -1.89
N PHE A 324 -15.01 14.19 -0.92
CA PHE A 324 -16.34 13.67 -0.57
C PHE A 324 -17.15 14.66 0.26
N TYR A 325 -16.51 15.69 0.80
CA TYR A 325 -17.14 16.63 1.72
C TYR A 325 -17.26 18.01 1.10
N THR A 326 -18.36 18.68 1.40
CA THR A 326 -18.49 20.12 1.22
C THR A 326 -18.23 20.82 2.55
N THR A 327 -17.56 21.96 2.45
CA THR A 327 -17.38 22.85 3.59
C THR A 327 -18.67 23.65 3.76
N SER A 328 -19.47 23.37 4.78
CA SER A 328 -20.63 24.22 5.08
C SER A 328 -20.14 25.58 5.58
N SER A 329 -20.54 26.65 4.90
CA SER A 329 -20.20 28.03 5.22
C SER A 329 -21.04 28.65 6.36
N SER A 330 -21.81 27.86 7.10
CA SER A 330 -22.47 28.30 8.33
C SER A 330 -21.44 28.48 9.46
N VAL A 331 -20.57 29.47 9.29
CA VAL A 331 -19.60 29.93 10.28
C VAL A 331 -20.38 30.61 11.40
N SER A 332 -20.68 29.86 12.46
CA SER A 332 -20.90 30.46 13.77
C SER A 332 -19.63 30.24 14.59
N VAL A 333 -19.18 31.28 15.30
CA VAL A 333 -17.93 31.36 16.07
C VAL A 333 -17.81 30.26 17.16
N VAL A 334 -18.88 29.49 17.38
CA VAL A 334 -19.01 28.52 18.48
C VAL A 334 -18.86 27.06 18.01
N ASN A 335 -18.95 26.76 16.71
CA ASN A 335 -18.81 25.38 16.21
C ASN A 335 -17.74 25.29 15.11
N PRO A 336 -16.79 24.34 15.21
CA PRO A 336 -15.81 24.13 14.15
C PRO A 336 -16.50 23.83 12.82
N VAL A 337 -15.86 24.22 11.71
CA VAL A 337 -16.32 23.98 10.33
C VAL A 337 -16.78 22.53 10.18
N LYS A 338 -18.10 22.31 10.12
CA LYS A 338 -18.67 20.98 9.93
C LYS A 338 -18.51 20.59 8.47
N LYS A 339 -17.66 19.61 8.21
CA LYS A 339 -17.57 18.95 6.90
C LYS A 339 -18.81 18.08 6.75
N VAL A 340 -19.58 18.27 5.68
CA VAL A 340 -20.77 17.47 5.42
C VAL A 340 -20.54 16.65 4.16
N PHE A 341 -20.80 15.35 4.21
CA PHE A 341 -20.68 14.47 3.06
C PHE A 341 -21.64 14.91 1.94
N ASN A 342 -21.14 15.02 0.71
CA ASN A 342 -21.90 15.47 -0.44
C ASN A 342 -22.61 14.30 -1.13
N PHE A 343 -23.72 13.83 -0.54
CA PHE A 343 -24.52 12.73 -1.08
C PHE A 343 -25.05 13.02 -2.49
N ALA A 344 -25.50 14.24 -2.77
CA ALA A 344 -26.00 14.65 -4.09
C ALA A 344 -24.98 14.40 -5.22
N LYS A 345 -23.69 14.64 -4.94
CA LYS A 345 -22.63 14.43 -5.93
C LYS A 345 -22.19 12.97 -6.02
N TYR A 346 -22.06 12.27 -4.89
CA TYR A 346 -21.39 10.97 -4.85
C TYR A 346 -22.32 9.76 -4.85
N ASN A 347 -23.61 9.91 -4.55
CA ASN A 347 -24.53 8.77 -4.57
C ASN A 347 -24.66 8.13 -5.96
N ARG A 348 -24.66 8.94 -7.03
CA ARG A 348 -24.62 8.42 -8.41
C ARG A 348 -23.33 7.66 -8.72
N PHE A 349 -22.20 8.10 -8.16
CA PHE A 349 -20.93 7.40 -8.28
C PHE A 349 -20.98 6.03 -7.60
N PHE A 350 -21.45 5.95 -6.35
CA PHE A 350 -21.56 4.67 -5.63
C PHE A 350 -22.61 3.75 -6.25
N LYS A 351 -23.74 4.28 -6.75
CA LYS A 351 -24.71 3.53 -7.55
C LYS A 351 -24.06 2.89 -8.78
N LEU A 352 -23.18 3.60 -9.48
CA LEU A 352 -22.47 3.08 -10.65
C LEU A 352 -21.43 2.02 -10.27
N VAL A 353 -20.58 2.31 -9.28
CA VAL A 353 -19.50 1.41 -8.83
C VAL A 353 -20.05 0.10 -8.28
N CYS A 354 -21.13 0.18 -7.49
CA CYS A 354 -21.76 -0.99 -6.88
C CYS A 354 -22.79 -1.67 -7.78
N SER A 355 -23.03 -1.15 -9.00
CA SER A 355 -24.09 -1.67 -9.86
C SER A 355 -23.91 -3.15 -10.25
N GLY A 356 -22.68 -3.68 -10.24
CA GLY A 356 -22.39 -5.03 -10.71
C GLY A 356 -22.57 -5.24 -12.22
N HIS A 357 -22.79 -4.17 -12.98
CA HIS A 357 -23.03 -4.22 -14.42
C HIS A 357 -21.90 -3.57 -15.23
N GLY A 358 -21.76 -3.99 -16.49
CA GLY A 358 -20.77 -3.44 -17.42
C GLY A 358 -19.33 -3.62 -16.95
N GLY A 359 -18.51 -2.57 -17.06
CA GLY A 359 -17.09 -2.58 -16.68
C GLY A 359 -16.83 -2.71 -15.17
N TYR A 360 -17.86 -2.73 -14.33
CA TYR A 360 -17.77 -2.97 -12.89
C TYR A 360 -18.23 -4.38 -12.48
N SER A 361 -18.61 -5.22 -13.45
CA SER A 361 -19.13 -6.58 -13.17
C SER A 361 -18.15 -7.50 -12.45
N THR A 362 -16.84 -7.28 -12.57
CA THR A 362 -15.82 -8.07 -11.87
C THR A 362 -15.59 -7.62 -10.44
N LEU A 363 -16.06 -6.42 -10.07
CA LEU A 363 -15.89 -5.86 -8.74
C LEU A 363 -16.81 -6.61 -7.76
N ASN A 364 -16.19 -7.29 -6.80
CA ASN A 364 -16.89 -8.12 -5.82
C ASN A 364 -16.77 -7.57 -4.39
N GLU A 365 -15.80 -6.70 -4.14
CA GLU A 365 -15.50 -6.18 -2.81
C GLU A 365 -15.26 -4.66 -2.87
N LEU A 366 -15.99 -3.94 -2.02
CA LEU A 366 -15.77 -2.52 -1.76
C LEU A 366 -15.35 -2.34 -0.30
N ILE A 367 -14.26 -1.61 -0.10
CA ILE A 367 -13.73 -1.26 1.21
C ILE A 367 -13.84 0.26 1.37
N LEU A 368 -14.58 0.69 2.39
CA LEU A 368 -14.69 2.10 2.77
C LEU A 368 -13.80 2.33 3.99
N SER A 369 -12.62 2.91 3.77
CA SER A 369 -11.66 3.23 4.84
C SER A 369 -11.93 4.60 5.45
N ASP A 370 -11.65 4.74 6.76
CA ASP A 370 -11.78 5.99 7.52
C ASP A 370 -13.16 6.67 7.42
N PHE A 371 -14.22 5.87 7.35
CA PHE A 371 -15.58 6.39 7.20
C PHE A 371 -16.24 6.71 8.55
N ASP A 372 -16.93 7.85 8.65
CA ASP A 372 -17.73 8.22 9.82
C ASP A 372 -19.20 7.92 9.61
N LEU A 373 -19.61 6.67 9.87
CA LEU A 373 -21.00 6.22 9.75
C LEU A 373 -21.96 6.95 10.71
N VAL A 374 -21.48 7.35 11.88
CA VAL A 374 -22.33 7.73 13.01
C VAL A 374 -22.77 9.18 12.94
N GLU A 375 -21.94 10.05 12.35
CA GLU A 375 -22.27 11.46 12.18
C GLU A 375 -23.53 11.70 11.33
N TYR A 376 -23.77 10.83 10.35
CA TYR A 376 -24.86 10.97 9.36
C TYR A 376 -26.14 10.21 9.73
N PHE A 377 -26.12 9.45 10.82
CA PHE A 377 -27.31 8.78 11.31
C PHE A 377 -28.13 9.75 12.18
N ASP A 378 -29.12 10.41 11.58
CA ASP A 378 -30.04 11.31 12.31
C ASP A 378 -31.33 10.60 12.70
N HIS A 379 -31.56 10.48 14.01
CA HIS A 379 -32.77 9.92 14.60
C HIS A 379 -34.01 10.78 14.35
N ASN A 380 -33.84 12.10 14.25
CA ASN A 380 -34.96 13.04 14.18
C ASN A 380 -35.59 13.06 12.78
N THR A 381 -34.79 12.91 11.73
CA THR A 381 -35.28 12.89 10.34
C THR A 381 -36.07 11.63 10.04
N ARG A 382 -35.64 10.47 10.58
CA ARG A 382 -36.34 9.19 10.43
C ARG A 382 -37.74 9.23 11.03
N HIS A 383 -37.87 9.82 12.21
CA HIS A 383 -39.15 9.94 12.91
C HIS A 383 -40.12 10.90 12.21
N GLN A 384 -39.61 11.94 11.52
CA GLN A 384 -40.43 12.84 10.71
C GLN A 384 -40.85 12.23 9.37
N LEU A 385 -39.99 11.42 8.74
CA LEU A 385 -40.31 10.69 7.51
C LEU A 385 -41.32 9.54 7.73
N GLU A 386 -41.30 8.89 8.89
CA GLU A 386 -42.30 7.87 9.26
C GLU A 386 -43.65 8.50 9.69
N LEU A 387 -43.67 9.77 10.09
CA LEU A 387 -44.88 10.50 10.51
C LEU A 387 -45.45 11.44 9.44
N SER A 388 -44.71 11.70 8.36
CA SER A 388 -45.22 12.48 7.23
C SER A 388 -45.79 11.53 6.19
N ASP A 389 -47.07 11.70 5.86
CA ASP A 389 -47.68 11.18 4.63
C ASP A 389 -46.98 11.87 3.45
N VAL A 390 -45.78 11.41 3.11
CA VAL A 390 -45.10 11.83 1.90
C VAL A 390 -45.91 11.26 0.75
N ASP A 391 -46.50 12.15 -0.06
CA ASP A 391 -47.24 11.79 -1.26
C ASP A 391 -46.46 10.75 -2.08
N SER A 392 -47.01 9.53 -2.15
CA SER A 392 -46.38 8.34 -2.77
C SER A 392 -46.06 8.51 -4.28
N TRP A 393 -46.41 9.63 -4.87
CA TRP A 393 -46.20 9.96 -6.29
C TRP A 393 -44.89 10.72 -6.57
N VAL A 394 -44.23 11.27 -5.54
CA VAL A 394 -42.94 11.96 -5.70
C VAL A 394 -41.82 10.98 -5.36
N GLU A 395 -40.94 10.69 -6.33
CA GLU A 395 -39.75 9.87 -6.06
C GLU A 395 -38.92 10.52 -4.93
N PRO A 396 -38.59 9.78 -3.86
CA PRO A 396 -37.81 10.32 -2.76
C PRO A 396 -36.42 10.75 -3.24
N SER A 397 -35.91 11.83 -2.67
CA SER A 397 -34.59 12.35 -3.06
C SER A 397 -33.51 11.28 -2.85
N THR A 398 -32.65 11.09 -3.84
CA THR A 398 -31.54 10.15 -3.74
C THR A 398 -30.31 10.74 -3.05
N ASP A 399 -30.44 11.94 -2.48
CA ASP A 399 -29.33 12.78 -2.01
C ASP A 399 -29.17 12.69 -0.49
N ASN A 400 -29.39 11.50 0.07
CA ASN A 400 -29.34 11.22 1.51
C ASN A 400 -28.47 9.99 1.82
N PHE A 401 -28.24 9.79 3.12
CA PHE A 401 -27.44 8.70 3.65
C PHE A 401 -28.09 7.33 3.46
N GLU A 402 -29.42 7.25 3.52
CA GLU A 402 -30.18 6.02 3.30
C GLU A 402 -30.00 5.50 1.87
N SER A 403 -30.09 6.38 0.87
CA SER A 403 -29.85 6.05 -0.54
C SER A 403 -28.41 5.62 -0.77
N PHE A 404 -27.46 6.28 -0.12
CA PHE A 404 -26.05 5.88 -0.15
C PHE A 404 -25.88 4.42 0.33
N LEU A 405 -26.39 4.09 1.52
CA LEU A 405 -26.35 2.74 2.07
C LEU A 405 -27.07 1.71 1.19
N ALA A 406 -28.22 2.08 0.61
CA ALA A 406 -28.94 1.22 -0.32
C ALA A 406 -28.11 0.94 -1.59
N PHE A 407 -27.42 1.94 -2.17
CA PHE A 407 -26.54 1.71 -3.32
C PHE A 407 -25.35 0.81 -2.99
N LEU A 408 -24.80 0.91 -1.77
CA LEU A 408 -23.73 0.02 -1.35
C LEU A 408 -24.17 -1.44 -1.23
N SER A 409 -25.45 -1.71 -0.92
CA SER A 409 -25.94 -3.08 -0.77
C SER A 409 -25.93 -3.91 -2.06
N SER A 410 -25.76 -3.29 -3.23
CA SER A 410 -25.71 -4.03 -4.50
C SER A 410 -24.37 -4.75 -4.73
N ILE A 411 -23.33 -4.48 -3.93
CA ILE A 411 -22.05 -5.20 -4.02
C ILE A 411 -22.08 -6.49 -3.19
N ALA A 412 -21.35 -7.52 -3.65
CA ALA A 412 -21.32 -8.81 -2.96
C ALA A 412 -20.66 -8.74 -1.57
N ASN A 413 -19.56 -7.99 -1.43
CA ASN A 413 -18.85 -7.83 -0.16
C ASN A 413 -18.56 -6.36 0.13
N LEU A 414 -18.97 -5.90 1.30
CA LEU A 414 -18.73 -4.55 1.78
C LEU A 414 -17.98 -4.60 3.12
N SER A 415 -16.83 -3.96 3.17
CA SER A 415 -16.08 -3.73 4.40
C SER A 415 -16.08 -2.24 4.72
N ILE A 416 -16.50 -1.87 5.92
CA ILE A 416 -16.48 -0.49 6.41
C ILE A 416 -15.48 -0.42 7.57
N ILE A 417 -14.43 0.39 7.42
CA ILE A 417 -13.45 0.65 8.46
C ILE A 417 -13.76 2.04 9.01
N LEU A 418 -14.15 2.09 10.27
CA LEU A 418 -14.54 3.33 10.94
C LEU A 418 -13.33 4.23 11.18
N SER A 419 -13.54 5.54 11.04
CA SER A 419 -12.53 6.52 11.39
C SER A 419 -12.14 6.42 12.87
N LYS A 420 -10.90 6.82 13.21
CA LYS A 420 -10.45 6.89 14.60
C LYS A 420 -11.38 7.75 15.47
N ASN A 421 -11.88 8.85 14.91
CA ASN A 421 -12.76 9.77 15.64
C ASN A 421 -14.13 9.14 15.90
N SER A 422 -14.67 8.39 14.93
CA SER A 422 -15.96 7.68 15.07
C SER A 422 -15.98 6.70 16.24
N THR A 423 -14.83 6.11 16.60
CA THR A 423 -14.76 5.20 17.76
C THR A 423 -14.84 5.90 19.12
N VAL A 424 -14.71 7.23 19.14
CA VAL A 424 -14.87 8.08 20.32
C VAL A 424 -16.24 8.78 20.30
N THR A 425 -16.80 8.98 19.10
CA THR A 425 -18.15 9.52 18.91
C THR A 425 -19.17 8.61 19.58
N ARG A 426 -20.15 9.22 20.24
CA ARG A 426 -21.24 8.48 20.87
C ARG A 426 -22.47 8.48 19.97
N VAL A 427 -23.12 7.33 19.84
CA VAL A 427 -24.36 7.15 19.11
C VAL A 427 -25.50 7.61 20.01
N LYS A 428 -26.29 8.57 19.55
CA LYS A 428 -27.54 8.94 20.22
C LYS A 428 -28.47 7.74 20.16
N THR A 429 -29.20 7.44 21.23
CA THR A 429 -30.16 6.31 21.23
C THR A 429 -31.58 6.85 21.36
N CYS A 430 -32.48 6.42 20.49
CA CYS A 430 -33.90 6.73 20.55
C CYS A 430 -34.71 5.44 20.46
N VAL A 431 -35.58 5.21 21.45
CA VAL A 431 -36.39 3.98 21.53
C VAL A 431 -37.37 3.90 20.36
N ASN A 432 -37.98 5.01 19.99
CA ASN A 432 -38.91 5.05 18.85
C ASN A 432 -38.23 4.76 17.51
N CYS A 433 -36.91 5.01 17.38
CA CYS A 433 -36.15 4.71 16.17
C CYS A 433 -35.64 3.25 16.11
N GLY A 434 -36.03 2.40 17.06
CA GLY A 434 -35.71 0.96 17.08
C GLY A 434 -34.60 0.54 18.05
N PHE A 435 -34.06 1.43 18.88
CA PHE A 435 -33.13 1.05 19.95
C PHE A 435 -33.91 0.51 21.17
N THR A 436 -33.44 -0.57 21.78
CA THR A 436 -34.17 -1.23 22.88
C THR A 436 -34.10 -0.50 24.22
N THR A 437 -33.17 0.45 24.37
CA THR A 437 -32.95 1.21 25.62
C THR A 437 -32.58 2.66 25.30
N THR A 438 -33.24 3.64 25.94
CA THR A 438 -32.72 5.00 26.05
C THR A 438 -31.58 4.98 27.05
N SER A 439 -30.33 5.02 26.59
CA SER A 439 -29.16 5.24 27.45
C SER A 439 -28.54 6.59 27.11
N ASN A 440 -27.75 7.13 28.04
CA ASN A 440 -26.76 8.13 27.67
C ASN A 440 -25.97 7.58 26.46
N ASP A 441 -25.93 8.34 25.38
CA ASP A 441 -24.98 8.29 24.27
C ASP A 441 -24.01 7.06 24.31
N LEU A 442 -24.29 6.01 23.53
CA LEU A 442 -23.52 4.75 23.54
C LEU A 442 -22.21 4.90 22.77
N ASN A 443 -21.13 4.30 23.27
CA ASN A 443 -19.89 4.23 22.51
C ASN A 443 -20.04 3.23 21.35
N VAL A 444 -19.57 3.60 20.16
CA VAL A 444 -19.63 2.77 18.94
C VAL A 444 -19.02 1.38 19.14
N SER A 445 -17.95 1.30 19.93
CA SER A 445 -17.30 0.03 20.27
C SER A 445 -18.15 -0.90 21.14
N SER A 446 -19.18 -0.37 21.82
CA SER A 446 -20.06 -1.11 22.74
C SER A 446 -21.43 -1.44 22.16
N LEU A 447 -21.68 -1.11 20.89
CA LEU A 447 -22.95 -1.38 20.23
C LEU A 447 -23.17 -2.89 20.08
N SER A 448 -24.34 -3.36 20.49
CA SER A 448 -24.79 -4.73 20.23
C SER A 448 -25.06 -4.96 18.75
N ALA A 449 -25.15 -6.24 18.34
CA ALA A 449 -25.52 -6.60 16.97
C ALA A 449 -26.89 -6.01 16.56
N SER A 450 -27.87 -5.94 17.48
CA SER A 450 -29.18 -5.33 17.20
C SER A 450 -29.06 -3.84 16.88
N ASN A 451 -28.20 -3.11 17.61
CA ASN A 451 -27.97 -1.69 17.37
C ASN A 451 -27.33 -1.45 15.99
N TRP A 452 -26.36 -2.29 15.61
CA TRP A 452 -25.76 -2.26 14.27
C TRP A 452 -26.79 -2.55 13.17
N THR A 453 -27.70 -3.49 13.39
CA THR A 453 -28.78 -3.77 12.44
C THR A 453 -29.70 -2.57 12.22
N VAL A 454 -29.97 -1.78 13.27
CA VAL A 454 -30.78 -0.55 13.16
C VAL A 454 -30.05 0.55 12.38
N LEU A 455 -28.75 0.74 12.67
CA LEU A 455 -27.89 1.71 11.98
C LEU A 455 -27.74 1.40 10.49
N LEU A 456 -27.53 0.12 10.17
CA LEU A 456 -27.31 -0.36 8.81
C LEU A 456 -28.62 -0.79 8.13
N LYS A 457 -29.79 -0.55 8.74
CA LYS A 457 -31.09 -1.00 8.22
C LYS A 457 -31.30 -0.75 6.71
N PRO A 458 -30.98 0.43 6.13
CA PRO A 458 -31.14 0.66 4.68
C PRO A 458 -30.24 -0.23 3.81
N LEU A 459 -29.08 -0.62 4.35
CA LEU A 459 -28.13 -1.53 3.72
C LEU A 459 -28.52 -3.00 3.87
N LEU A 460 -29.20 -3.33 4.98
CA LEU A 460 -29.54 -4.70 5.34
C LEU A 460 -30.92 -5.15 4.83
N LEU A 461 -31.86 -4.22 4.64
CA LEU A 461 -33.24 -4.46 4.17
C LEU A 461 -33.45 -4.19 2.69
N SER A 462 -32.43 -3.76 1.96
CA SER A 462 -32.53 -3.60 0.51
C SER A 462 -32.86 -4.95 -0.13
N ASN A 463 -33.65 -4.93 -1.21
CA ASN A 463 -34.14 -6.14 -1.92
C ASN A 463 -33.02 -7.04 -2.49
N ASP A 464 -31.76 -6.59 -2.44
CA ASP A 464 -30.57 -7.39 -2.75
C ASP A 464 -30.00 -8.03 -1.47
N GLU A 465 -30.60 -9.15 -1.04
CA GLU A 465 -30.18 -9.89 0.16
C GLU A 465 -28.74 -10.46 0.10
N LYS A 466 -28.00 -10.25 -1.01
CA LYS A 466 -26.74 -10.92 -1.34
C LYS A 466 -25.47 -10.24 -0.83
N CYS A 467 -25.58 -9.11 -0.12
CA CYS A 467 -24.43 -8.36 0.38
C CYS A 467 -23.92 -8.86 1.73
N ASN A 468 -22.67 -9.35 1.76
CA ASN A 468 -21.90 -9.60 2.97
C ASN A 468 -21.32 -8.31 3.51
N VAL A 469 -21.55 -8.02 4.80
CA VAL A 469 -21.19 -6.75 5.42
C VAL A 469 -20.27 -7.00 6.60
N LYS A 470 -19.16 -6.28 6.66
CA LYS A 470 -18.24 -6.28 7.81
C LYS A 470 -17.94 -4.85 8.21
N VAL A 471 -18.08 -4.56 9.50
CA VAL A 471 -17.70 -3.27 10.09
C VAL A 471 -16.54 -3.49 11.05
N TYR A 472 -15.48 -2.73 10.87
CA TYR A 472 -14.29 -2.75 11.68
C TYR A 472 -14.08 -1.40 12.35
N ASN A 473 -13.47 -1.40 13.53
CA ASN A 473 -12.92 -0.17 14.09
C ASN A 473 -11.62 0.24 13.38
N HIS A 474 -11.06 1.39 13.74
CA HIS A 474 -9.80 1.91 13.16
C HIS A 474 -8.58 0.99 13.39
N ASN A 475 -8.63 0.09 14.37
CA ASN A 475 -7.59 -0.91 14.65
C ASN A 475 -7.86 -2.25 13.94
N LEU A 476 -8.79 -2.28 12.98
CA LEU A 476 -9.20 -3.48 12.22
C LEU A 476 -9.81 -4.58 13.10
N HIS A 477 -10.28 -4.25 14.30
CA HIS A 477 -11.08 -5.17 15.11
C HIS A 477 -12.52 -5.19 14.59
N LEU A 478 -13.05 -6.39 14.35
CA LEU A 478 -14.41 -6.58 13.88
C LEU A 478 -15.43 -6.14 14.94
N LEU A 479 -16.33 -5.23 14.58
CA LEU A 479 -17.42 -4.76 15.43
C LEU A 479 -18.75 -5.40 15.06
N PHE A 480 -18.97 -5.62 13.76
CA PHE A 480 -20.18 -6.24 13.24
C PHE A 480 -19.86 -7.05 11.99
N SER A 481 -20.54 -8.18 11.82
CA SER A 481 -20.54 -8.90 10.57
C SER A 481 -21.91 -9.51 10.31
N ARG A 482 -22.37 -9.36 9.07
CA ARG A 482 -23.41 -10.19 8.48
C ARG A 482 -22.77 -10.94 7.32
N THR A 483 -22.64 -12.25 7.45
CA THR A 483 -22.32 -13.13 6.34
C THR A 483 -23.58 -13.92 6.02
N GLN A 484 -23.98 -13.92 4.75
CA GLN A 484 -25.02 -14.84 4.32
C GLN A 484 -24.35 -16.17 3.99
N HIS A 485 -24.74 -17.23 4.67
CA HIS A 485 -24.42 -18.59 4.23
C HIS A 485 -25.29 -18.89 3.01
N SER A 486 -24.63 -19.10 1.87
CA SER A 486 -25.26 -19.68 0.67
C SER A 486 -25.72 -21.10 0.93
#